data_AF-A0AAD4CGX3-F1
#
_entry.id   AF-A0AAD4CGX3-F1
#
_cell.length_a   1.000
_cell.length_b   1.000
_cell.length_c   1.000
_cell.angle_alpha   90.00
_cell.angle_beta   90.00
_cell.angle_gamma   90.00
#
_symmetry.space_group_name_H-M   'P 1'
#
loop_
_entity.id
_entity.type
_entity.pdbx_description
1 polymer ?
#
loop_
_entity_poly.entity_id
_entity_poly.type
_entity_poly.pdbx_seq_one_letter_code
_entity_poly.pdbx_strand_id
1 'polypeptide(L)'
;MKTSPLFTAALSMAGIAIAAPSSSYPYSIGELSLKHLIESQTWDFTFTLTERSPSGEAQGSTNCHVGWVNGDVAVPPASPAPCDDTRFHFFFPTGASNDENYDLAIEGPVGTGSTEIIAGPKYQCGPYDGPIGNIDRECKIVNGGAFYVKV
;
A
#
# COMPACT_ATOMS: atom_id res chain seq x y z
N MET A 1 -30.16 49.14 -31.50
CA MET A 1 -30.63 47.91 -30.81
C MET A 1 -30.35 46.71 -31.70
N LYS A 2 -29.83 45.61 -31.11
CA LYS A 2 -29.75 44.22 -31.66
C LYS A 2 -28.77 44.00 -32.84
N THR A 3 -27.88 43.00 -32.88
CA THR A 3 -27.68 41.78 -32.07
C THR A 3 -26.31 41.20 -32.44
N SER A 4 -25.49 40.81 -31.45
CA SER A 4 -24.32 39.94 -31.67
C SER A 4 -24.68 38.51 -31.21
N PRO A 5 -24.37 37.46 -31.99
CA PRO A 5 -24.55 36.09 -31.53
C PRO A 5 -23.35 35.63 -30.68
N LEU A 6 -23.66 35.15 -29.47
CA LEU A 6 -22.78 34.35 -28.63
C LEU A 6 -22.72 32.93 -29.20
N PHE A 7 -21.52 32.46 -29.55
CA PHE A 7 -21.25 31.03 -29.78
C PHE A 7 -20.63 30.46 -28.51
N THR A 8 -21.42 29.69 -27.77
CA THR A 8 -20.96 28.92 -26.60
C THR A 8 -20.36 27.60 -27.09
N ALA A 9 -19.05 27.42 -26.92
CA ALA A 9 -18.40 26.13 -27.14
C ALA A 9 -18.63 25.22 -25.93
N ALA A 10 -19.38 24.13 -26.12
CA ALA A 10 -19.55 23.09 -25.13
C ALA A 10 -18.33 22.15 -25.14
N LEU A 11 -17.52 22.19 -24.09
CA LEU A 11 -16.40 21.29 -23.87
C LEU A 11 -16.94 19.98 -23.26
N SER A 12 -17.08 18.94 -24.07
CA SER A 12 -17.47 17.61 -23.59
C SER A 12 -16.26 16.95 -22.93
N MET A 13 -16.26 16.87 -21.60
CA MET A 13 -15.28 16.08 -20.85
C MET A 13 -15.64 14.60 -20.98
N ALA A 14 -14.92 13.89 -21.85
CA ALA A 14 -14.90 12.45 -21.86
C ALA A 14 -14.19 11.96 -20.57
N GLY A 15 -14.97 11.69 -19.53
CA GLY A 15 -14.47 11.03 -18.33
C GLY A 15 -14.06 9.61 -18.66
N ILE A 16 -12.77 9.30 -18.51
CA ILE A 16 -12.28 7.93 -18.59
C ILE A 16 -12.75 7.22 -17.32
N ALA A 17 -13.78 6.37 -17.46
CA ALA A 17 -14.19 5.47 -16.39
C ALA A 17 -13.10 4.39 -16.24
N ILE A 18 -12.23 4.54 -15.24
CA ILE A 18 -11.36 3.44 -14.81
C ILE A 18 -12.28 2.44 -14.13
N ALA A 19 -12.57 1.32 -14.82
CA ALA A 19 -13.35 0.24 -14.26
C ALA A 19 -12.68 -0.23 -12.96
N ALA A 20 -13.37 -0.07 -11.82
CA ALA A 20 -12.90 -0.57 -10.55
C ALA A 20 -12.79 -2.11 -10.62
N PRO A 21 -11.70 -2.71 -10.12
CA PRO A 21 -11.55 -4.16 -10.13
C PRO A 21 -12.69 -4.82 -9.33
N SER A 22 -13.42 -5.72 -9.98
CA SER A 22 -14.56 -6.45 -9.43
C SER A 22 -14.18 -7.39 -8.28
N SER A 23 -14.97 -7.38 -7.19
CA SER A 23 -15.20 -8.37 -6.09
C SER A 23 -14.10 -9.29 -5.51
N SER A 24 -12.88 -9.31 -6.07
CA SER A 24 -11.81 -10.27 -5.74
C SER A 24 -10.71 -9.68 -4.89
N TYR A 25 -10.79 -8.38 -4.59
CA TYR A 25 -9.77 -7.66 -3.84
C TYR A 25 -10.42 -6.79 -2.76
N PRO A 26 -10.85 -7.41 -1.65
CA PRO A 26 -11.51 -6.67 -0.57
C PRO A 26 -10.59 -5.69 0.14
N TYR A 27 -9.27 -5.79 -0.05
CA TYR A 27 -8.33 -4.84 0.51
C TYR A 27 -7.36 -4.29 -0.55
N SER A 28 -6.90 -3.06 -0.34
CA SER A 28 -5.78 -2.48 -1.07
C SER A 28 -4.77 -1.86 -0.10
N ILE A 29 -3.49 -2.02 -0.43
CA ILE A 29 -2.35 -1.46 0.28
C ILE A 29 -1.82 -0.28 -0.52
N GLY A 30 -1.81 0.90 0.12
CA GLY A 30 -1.25 2.14 -0.40
C GLY A 30 -0.18 2.70 0.55
N GLU A 31 0.53 3.74 0.09
CA GLU A 31 1.50 4.49 0.92
C GLU A 31 2.55 3.61 1.63
N LEU A 32 2.83 2.42 1.09
CA LEU A 32 3.76 1.48 1.68
C LEU A 32 5.17 2.04 1.60
N SER A 33 5.88 2.03 2.74
CA SER A 33 7.29 2.40 2.88
C SER A 33 7.98 1.43 3.83
N LEU A 34 9.12 0.91 3.40
CA LEU A 34 10.03 0.05 4.16
C LEU A 34 11.39 0.74 4.24
N LYS A 35 11.78 1.18 5.42
CA LYS A 35 13.02 1.93 5.67
C LYS A 35 13.99 1.09 6.49
N HIS A 36 15.27 1.17 6.16
CA HIS A 36 16.32 0.59 6.99
C HIS A 36 16.98 1.69 7.83
N LEU A 37 16.98 1.51 9.15
CA LEU A 37 17.57 2.43 10.12
C LEU A 37 18.97 1.94 10.50
N ILE A 38 19.98 2.78 10.29
CA ILE A 38 21.40 2.41 10.42
C ILE A 38 21.76 2.15 11.87
N GLU A 39 21.44 3.07 12.78
CA GLU A 39 21.86 3.00 14.18
C GLU A 39 21.28 1.78 14.92
N SER A 40 20.04 1.44 14.64
CA SER A 40 19.33 0.34 15.31
C SER A 40 19.32 -0.96 14.51
N GLN A 41 19.88 -0.96 13.28
CA GLN A 41 19.80 -2.08 12.34
C GLN A 41 18.36 -2.60 12.22
N THR A 42 17.40 -1.69 12.12
CA THR A 42 15.97 -2.00 12.17
C THR A 42 15.33 -1.70 10.83
N TRP A 43 14.44 -2.58 10.39
CA TRP A 43 13.50 -2.32 9.33
C TRP A 43 12.23 -1.71 9.92
N ASP A 44 11.85 -0.52 9.44
CA ASP A 44 10.60 0.16 9.75
C ASP A 44 9.66 0.03 8.56
N PHE A 45 8.58 -0.73 8.74
CA PHE A 45 7.59 -1.01 7.72
C PHE A 45 6.28 -0.31 8.05
N THR A 46 5.80 0.50 7.12
CA THR A 46 4.54 1.25 7.23
C THR A 46 3.73 1.07 5.96
N PHE A 47 2.40 1.02 6.08
CA PHE A 47 1.49 1.13 4.95
C PHE A 47 0.09 1.54 5.38
N THR A 48 -0.69 2.02 4.41
CA THR A 48 -2.12 2.30 4.57
C THR A 48 -2.93 1.15 3.98
N LEU A 49 -3.69 0.46 4.81
CA LEU A 49 -4.66 -0.55 4.40
C LEU A 49 -6.01 0.11 4.14
N THR A 50 -6.65 -0.20 3.01
CA THR A 50 -8.00 0.27 2.68
C THR A 50 -8.92 -0.91 2.44
N GLU A 51 -10.00 -1.00 3.22
CA GLU A 51 -11.12 -1.92 3.01
C GLU A 51 -11.96 -1.45 1.82
N ARG A 52 -12.37 -2.38 0.96
CA ARG A 52 -13.11 -2.10 -0.27
C ARG A 52 -14.40 -2.89 -0.35
N SER A 53 -15.42 -2.27 -0.91
CA SER A 53 -16.69 -2.92 -1.24
C SER A 53 -16.52 -3.96 -2.35
N PRO A 54 -17.53 -4.83 -2.57
CA PRO A 54 -17.55 -5.71 -3.74
C PRO A 54 -17.52 -4.97 -5.10
N SER A 55 -17.99 -3.71 -5.14
CA SER A 55 -17.88 -2.82 -6.31
C SER A 55 -16.50 -2.16 -6.44
N GLY A 56 -15.60 -2.39 -5.47
CA GLY A 56 -14.25 -1.84 -5.45
C GLY A 56 -14.17 -0.42 -4.90
N GLU A 57 -15.20 0.09 -4.23
CA GLU A 57 -15.22 1.41 -3.59
C GLU A 57 -14.52 1.34 -2.23
N ALA A 58 -13.72 2.36 -1.87
CA ALA A 58 -13.09 2.43 -0.55
C ALA A 58 -14.16 2.65 0.54
N GLN A 59 -14.14 1.83 1.58
CA GLN A 59 -15.07 1.91 2.72
C GLN A 59 -14.42 2.56 3.95
N GLY A 60 -13.12 2.35 4.13
CA GLY A 60 -12.35 2.92 5.22
C GLY A 60 -10.87 2.54 5.10
N SER A 61 -10.02 3.29 5.77
CA SER A 61 -8.57 3.06 5.78
C SER A 61 -8.02 3.07 7.20
N THR A 62 -6.97 2.27 7.43
CA THR A 62 -6.19 2.21 8.66
C THR A 62 -4.71 2.21 8.33
N ASN A 63 -3.89 2.78 9.21
CA ASN A 63 -2.44 2.62 9.09
C ASN A 63 -2.01 1.33 9.78
N CYS A 64 -0.95 0.74 9.26
CA CYS A 64 -0.32 -0.46 9.79
C CYS A 64 1.18 -0.18 9.86
N HIS A 65 1.81 -0.56 10.96
CA HIS A 65 3.23 -0.30 11.19
C HIS A 65 3.86 -1.40 12.03
N VAL A 66 5.09 -1.78 11.68
CA VAL A 66 5.92 -2.65 12.50
C VAL A 66 7.40 -2.37 12.27
N GLY A 67 8.20 -2.53 13.33
CA GLY A 67 9.65 -2.54 13.26
C GLY A 67 10.22 -3.91 13.61
N TRP A 68 11.30 -4.34 12.95
CA TRP A 68 12.06 -5.53 13.35
C TRP A 68 13.56 -5.36 13.13
N VAL A 69 14.38 -6.03 13.93
CA VAL A 69 15.84 -5.99 13.77
C VAL A 69 16.27 -6.84 12.58
N ASN A 70 17.30 -6.40 11.88
CA ASN A 70 17.86 -7.12 10.74
C ASN A 70 18.33 -8.54 11.16
N GLY A 71 17.92 -9.55 10.40
CA GLY A 71 18.16 -10.96 10.71
C GLY A 71 17.06 -11.66 11.52
N ASP A 72 16.13 -10.91 12.12
CA ASP A 72 14.95 -11.49 12.76
C ASP A 72 13.87 -11.88 11.73
N VAL A 73 12.98 -12.78 12.12
CA VAL A 73 11.80 -13.13 11.32
C VAL A 73 10.81 -11.97 11.40
N ALA A 74 10.62 -11.27 10.28
CA ALA A 74 9.59 -10.25 10.14
C ALA A 74 8.20 -10.86 10.37
N VAL A 75 7.48 -10.36 11.39
CA VAL A 75 6.07 -10.65 11.74
C VAL A 75 5.56 -12.01 11.24
N PRO A 76 5.84 -13.11 11.98
CA PRO A 76 5.46 -14.44 11.52
C PRO A 76 3.94 -14.66 11.57
N PRO A 77 3.39 -15.61 10.79
CA PRO A 77 1.96 -15.95 10.83
C PRO A 77 1.43 -16.33 12.22
N ALA A 78 2.30 -16.89 13.08
CA ALA A 78 1.93 -17.26 14.45
C ALA A 78 1.75 -16.06 15.40
N SER A 79 2.19 -14.86 14.99
CA SER A 79 2.06 -13.63 15.76
C SER A 79 1.86 -12.42 14.83
N PRO A 80 0.68 -12.29 14.18
CA PRO A 80 0.38 -11.17 13.30
C PRO A 80 0.48 -9.81 14.04
N ALA A 81 0.96 -8.79 13.35
CA ALA A 81 1.02 -7.43 13.86
C ALA A 81 -0.33 -6.73 13.67
N PRO A 82 -0.85 -6.03 14.69
CA PRO A 82 -2.09 -5.26 14.55
C PRO A 82 -1.86 -3.97 13.75
N CYS A 83 -2.88 -3.54 13.01
CA CYS A 83 -2.99 -2.17 12.51
C CYS A 83 -3.61 -1.25 13.58
N ASP A 84 -3.68 0.06 13.31
CA ASP A 84 -4.34 1.04 14.21
C ASP A 84 -5.80 0.66 14.50
N ASP A 85 -6.55 0.25 13.46
CA ASP A 85 -7.80 -0.48 13.62
C ASP A 85 -7.50 -1.96 13.88
N THR A 86 -7.67 -2.38 15.13
CA THR A 86 -7.35 -3.74 15.61
C THR A 86 -8.24 -4.84 15.03
N ARG A 87 -9.22 -4.51 14.18
CA ARG A 87 -9.91 -5.52 13.36
C ARG A 87 -9.02 -6.07 12.24
N PHE A 88 -7.94 -5.36 11.92
CA PHE A 88 -6.98 -5.75 10.90
C PHE A 88 -5.64 -6.12 11.52
N HIS A 89 -5.08 -7.22 11.02
CA HIS A 89 -3.72 -7.65 11.33
C HIS A 89 -3.00 -7.95 10.02
N PHE A 90 -1.67 -7.97 10.08
CA PHE A 90 -0.84 -8.36 8.95
C PHE A 90 0.35 -9.22 9.39
N PHE A 91 0.88 -10.00 8.46
CA PHE A 91 2.05 -10.83 8.68
C PHE A 91 2.76 -11.13 7.35
N PHE A 92 3.99 -11.62 7.42
CA PHE A 92 4.77 -12.06 6.26
C PHE A 92 4.80 -13.59 6.21
N PRO A 93 4.01 -14.24 5.31
CA PRO A 93 3.86 -15.71 5.29
C PRO A 93 5.18 -16.48 5.17
N THR A 94 6.10 -15.93 4.39
CA THR A 94 7.42 -16.48 4.07
C THR A 94 8.55 -15.69 4.75
N GLY A 95 8.20 -14.73 5.61
CA GLY A 95 9.11 -13.70 6.12
C GLY A 95 9.34 -12.56 5.11
N ALA A 96 10.13 -11.56 5.52
CA ALA A 96 10.51 -10.41 4.68
C ALA A 96 12.05 -10.30 4.56
N SER A 97 12.71 -11.40 4.22
CA SER A 97 14.18 -11.45 4.10
C SER A 97 14.72 -10.76 2.85
N ASN A 98 13.85 -10.45 1.89
CA ASN A 98 14.16 -9.68 0.70
C ASN A 98 13.19 -8.49 0.65
N ASP A 99 13.74 -7.28 0.74
CA ASP A 99 12.99 -6.02 0.77
C ASP A 99 12.46 -5.59 -0.61
N GLU A 100 12.93 -6.23 -1.68
CA GLU A 100 12.47 -6.06 -3.06
C GLU A 100 11.45 -7.12 -3.50
N ASN A 101 11.32 -8.23 -2.78
CA ASN A 101 10.29 -9.24 -3.04
C ASN A 101 9.87 -9.97 -1.75
N TYR A 102 8.62 -9.77 -1.33
CA TYR A 102 8.03 -10.46 -0.19
C TYR A 102 6.52 -10.60 -0.33
N ASP A 103 5.96 -11.60 0.34
CA ASP A 103 4.52 -11.75 0.49
C ASP A 103 4.02 -10.97 1.71
N LEU A 104 2.93 -10.23 1.54
CA LEU A 104 2.22 -9.61 2.64
C LEU A 104 0.81 -10.20 2.73
N ALA A 105 0.47 -10.72 3.90
CA ALA A 105 -0.86 -11.20 4.22
C ALA A 105 -1.58 -10.22 5.14
N ILE A 106 -2.88 -10.05 4.90
CA ILE A 106 -3.79 -9.23 5.69
C ILE A 106 -4.89 -10.14 6.23
N GLU A 107 -5.14 -10.06 7.53
CA GLU A 107 -6.30 -10.64 8.19
C GLU A 107 -7.28 -9.52 8.52
N GLY A 108 -8.55 -9.69 8.15
CA GLY A 108 -9.57 -8.69 8.42
C GLY A 108 -10.99 -9.26 8.42
N PRO A 109 -12.01 -8.39 8.54
CA PRO A 109 -13.41 -8.79 8.70
C PRO A 109 -13.98 -9.68 7.59
N VAL A 110 -13.43 -9.57 6.37
CA VAL A 110 -13.89 -10.33 5.20
C VAL A 110 -12.98 -11.49 4.84
N GLY A 111 -12.05 -11.85 5.73
CA GLY A 111 -11.15 -13.00 5.60
C GLY A 111 -9.68 -12.62 5.50
N THR A 112 -8.84 -13.64 5.34
CA THR A 112 -7.39 -13.52 5.19
C THR A 112 -7.01 -13.60 3.72
N GLY A 113 -6.26 -12.62 3.24
CA GLY A 113 -5.78 -12.58 1.87
C GLY A 113 -4.31 -12.22 1.79
N SER A 114 -3.68 -12.46 0.66
CA SER A 114 -2.28 -12.13 0.43
C SER A 114 -2.04 -11.44 -0.91
N THR A 115 -0.91 -10.77 -1.01
CA THR A 115 -0.40 -10.15 -2.23
C THR A 115 1.12 -10.16 -2.22
N GLU A 116 1.72 -10.29 -3.40
CA GLU A 116 3.17 -10.22 -3.58
C GLU A 116 3.60 -8.77 -3.78
N ILE A 117 4.58 -8.33 -3.00
CA ILE A 117 5.19 -7.00 -3.10
C ILE A 117 6.51 -7.15 -3.85
N ILE A 118 6.52 -6.80 -5.14
CA ILE A 118 7.70 -6.92 -6.01
C ILE A 118 8.19 -5.55 -6.45
N ALA A 119 9.50 -5.33 -6.39
CA ALA A 119 10.17 -4.17 -6.93
C ALA A 119 9.90 -4.01 -8.42
N GLY A 120 9.61 -2.79 -8.84
CA GLY A 120 9.22 -2.46 -10.20
C GLY A 120 8.71 -1.02 -10.34
N PRO A 121 7.96 -0.71 -11.41
CA PRO A 121 7.49 0.66 -11.67
C PRO A 121 6.63 1.27 -10.56
N LYS A 122 5.99 0.43 -9.73
CA LYS A 122 5.08 0.87 -8.67
C LYS A 122 5.67 0.82 -7.25
N TYR A 123 6.75 0.05 -7.05
CA TYR A 123 7.42 -0.13 -5.76
C TYR A 123 8.92 -0.09 -6.02
N GLN A 124 9.58 0.97 -5.58
CA GLN A 124 10.97 1.24 -5.91
C GLN A 124 11.81 1.21 -4.65
N CYS A 125 12.98 0.60 -4.76
CA CYS A 125 13.96 0.51 -3.69
C CYS A 125 15.24 1.23 -4.09
N GLY A 126 15.83 1.96 -3.16
CA GLY A 126 17.08 2.67 -3.39
C GLY A 126 17.61 3.39 -2.15
N PRO A 127 18.70 4.15 -2.29
CA PRO A 127 19.18 5.01 -1.22
C PRO A 127 18.09 5.97 -0.77
N TYR A 128 17.98 6.18 0.54
CA TYR A 128 17.06 7.17 1.08
C TYR A 128 17.56 8.59 0.79
N ASP A 129 16.68 9.44 0.25
CA ASP A 129 16.97 10.81 -0.18
C ASP A 129 16.31 11.88 0.70
N GLY A 130 15.63 11.47 1.77
CA GLY A 130 14.93 12.38 2.66
C GLY A 130 15.80 12.99 3.76
N PRO A 131 15.20 13.86 4.60
CA PRO A 131 15.96 14.64 5.59
C PRO A 131 16.41 13.85 6.82
N ILE A 132 15.94 12.62 7.00
CA ILE A 132 16.26 11.77 8.14
C ILE A 132 17.61 11.10 7.91
N GLY A 133 18.67 11.60 8.55
CA GLY A 133 20.04 11.13 8.33
C GLY A 133 20.38 9.73 8.84
N ASN A 134 19.44 9.03 9.48
CA ASN A 134 19.63 7.69 10.05
C ASN A 134 19.01 6.57 9.18
N ILE A 135 18.62 6.89 7.94
CA ILE A 135 18.07 5.93 6.99
C ILE A 135 19.02 5.84 5.82
N ASP A 136 19.51 4.64 5.50
CA ASP A 136 20.37 4.40 4.33
C ASP A 136 19.57 3.92 3.11
N ARG A 137 18.46 3.20 3.33
CA ARG A 137 17.66 2.59 2.28
C ARG A 137 16.16 2.79 2.52
N GLU A 138 15.43 3.04 1.45
CA GLU A 138 13.96 3.01 1.44
C GLU A 138 13.46 2.25 0.22
N CYS A 139 12.50 1.36 0.46
CA CYS A 139 11.59 0.89 -0.57
C CYS A 139 10.21 1.51 -0.36
N LYS A 140 9.61 2.08 -1.40
CA LYS A 140 8.27 2.68 -1.28
C LYS A 140 7.43 2.53 -2.52
N ILE A 141 6.12 2.56 -2.32
CA ILE A 141 5.18 2.78 -3.42
C ILE A 141 5.42 4.16 -4.01
N VAL A 142 5.43 4.24 -5.34
CA VAL A 142 5.59 5.50 -6.09
C VAL A 142 4.42 5.70 -7.05
N ASN A 143 4.25 6.94 -7.54
CA ASN A 143 3.27 7.29 -8.59
C ASN A 143 1.81 6.95 -8.26
N GLY A 144 1.41 7.00 -6.98
CA GLY A 144 0.04 6.67 -6.56
C GLY A 144 -0.33 5.20 -6.77
N GLY A 145 0.67 4.31 -6.84
CA GLY A 145 0.46 2.87 -6.97
C GLY A 145 -0.29 2.28 -5.78
N ALA A 146 -0.82 1.07 -5.98
CA ALA A 146 -1.39 0.26 -4.92
C ALA A 146 -1.15 -1.23 -5.19
N PHE A 147 -1.19 -2.02 -4.13
CA PHE A 147 -1.31 -3.47 -4.22
C PHE A 147 -2.71 -3.87 -3.80
N TYR A 148 -3.28 -4.84 -4.51
CA TYR A 148 -4.61 -5.35 -4.23
C TYR A 148 -4.47 -6.74 -3.63
N VAL A 149 -5.15 -6.98 -2.52
CA VAL A 149 -5.04 -8.20 -1.71
C VAL A 149 -6.17 -9.13 -2.06
N LYS A 150 -5.84 -10.34 -2.49
CA LYS A 150 -6.83 -11.36 -2.84
C LYS A 150 -7.10 -12.24 -1.62
N VAL A 151 -8.37 -12.36 -1.25
CA VAL A 151 -8.89 -13.27 -0.21
C VAL A 151 -9.40 -14.54 -0.86
#